data_AF-A0A1Y5F344-F1
#
_entry.id   AF-A0A1Y5F344-F1
#
_cell.length_a   1.000
_cell.length_b   1.000
_cell.length_c   1.000
_cell.angle_alpha   90.00
_cell.angle_beta   90.00
_cell.angle_gamma   90.00
#
_symmetry.space_group_name_H-M   'P 1'
#
loop_
_entity.id
_entity.type
_entity.pdbx_description
1 polymer ?
#
loop_
_entity_poly.entity_id
_entity_poly.type
_entity_poly.pdbx_seq_one_letter_code
_entity_poly.pdbx_strand_id
1 'polypeptide(L)'
;MTIILFMIYSNKTPAFRPTRISPIIKSHLKVMKKLQTRNQFALTRAFVIGDKKSLTKKLKETFNRLHLVHLFTPSGIHFSSFYMFFIPLFAWLKKRKRYKTKKFLEVLLCTLPFFLNKFYSLKRISLLRVYGMFTKSLKLKIDIYQIFLGTFLIDYLFGTFDKSPMSFTFSFLFLGSLLSAKKFESRMINFLCANLLISFLTISKVNIIGFVLGFFTTAIFSLLFPLIFVTYWPSSILEIDLSYPFVYIIELLTNSFSTVSNFCPFLSLDFFGLLLLIVFIFKRKVLLLVIAVLISSETVYNLPKKRLRKKENHVTIDKMNWKVHRSYEVAKNSKRKCKRLILRNGHLIRCKELF
;
A
#
# COMPACT_ATOMS: atom_id res chain seq x y z
N MET A 1 6.15 18.87 -11.97
CA MET A 1 5.55 17.75 -12.74
C MET A 1 6.62 16.93 -13.46
N THR A 2 7.60 17.57 -14.10
CA THR A 2 8.77 16.96 -14.76
C THR A 2 9.65 16.10 -13.86
N ILE A 3 9.93 16.54 -12.62
CA ILE A 3 10.67 15.73 -11.63
C ILE A 3 9.89 14.44 -11.31
N ILE A 4 8.59 14.54 -11.00
CA ILE A 4 7.71 13.39 -10.71
C ILE A 4 7.64 12.42 -11.91
N LEU A 5 7.60 12.93 -13.15
CA LEU A 5 7.62 12.14 -14.39
C LEU A 5 8.95 11.38 -14.57
N PHE A 6 10.09 12.04 -14.41
CA PHE A 6 11.42 11.42 -14.50
C PHE A 6 11.62 10.34 -13.42
N MET A 7 11.12 10.62 -12.23
CA MET A 7 11.15 9.76 -11.05
C MET A 7 10.34 8.47 -11.15
N ILE A 8 9.18 8.53 -11.81
CA ILE A 8 8.29 7.37 -12.03
C ILE A 8 8.85 6.46 -13.13
N TYR A 9 9.43 7.04 -14.18
CA TYR A 9 9.90 6.26 -15.34
C TYR A 9 11.21 5.49 -15.09
N SER A 10 12.05 5.97 -14.17
CA SER A 10 13.38 5.40 -13.92
C SER A 10 13.40 4.14 -13.03
N ASN A 11 12.32 3.79 -12.31
CA ASN A 11 12.46 2.97 -11.10
C ASN A 11 11.69 1.64 -11.09
N LYS A 12 12.41 0.56 -10.77
CA LYS A 12 11.84 -0.76 -10.47
C LYS A 12 11.14 -0.69 -9.12
N THR A 13 9.88 -1.11 -9.05
CA THR A 13 9.15 -1.25 -7.79
C THR A 13 9.84 -2.31 -6.91
N PRO A 14 10.32 -1.98 -5.71
CA PRO A 14 10.82 -3.00 -4.80
C PRO A 14 9.61 -3.81 -4.30
N ALA A 15 9.51 -5.06 -4.73
CA ALA A 15 8.55 -5.97 -4.14
C ALA A 15 8.95 -6.19 -2.66
N PHE A 16 8.08 -5.81 -1.72
CA PHE A 16 8.25 -6.23 -0.33
C PHE A 16 8.11 -7.76 -0.27
N ARG A 17 9.27 -8.43 -0.21
CA ARG A 17 9.38 -9.87 0.00
C ARG A 17 10.05 -10.07 1.35
N PRO A 18 9.34 -10.59 2.37
CA PRO A 18 10.01 -11.07 3.57
C PRO A 18 10.93 -12.23 3.14
N THR A 19 12.24 -12.03 3.26
CA THR A 19 13.26 -13.02 2.89
C THR A 19 13.31 -14.17 3.89
N ARG A 20 12.94 -13.92 5.15
CA ARG A 20 12.74 -14.92 6.20
C ARG A 20 11.51 -14.54 7.03
N ILE A 21 10.62 -15.50 7.27
CA ILE A 21 9.46 -15.35 8.16
C ILE A 21 9.83 -16.03 9.48
N SER A 22 9.63 -15.34 10.60
CA SER A 22 9.87 -15.90 11.94
C SER A 22 9.08 -17.21 12.13
N PRO A 23 9.63 -18.21 12.84
CA PRO A 23 8.91 -19.45 13.15
C PRO A 23 7.58 -19.19 13.86
N ILE A 24 7.51 -18.17 14.72
CA ILE A 24 6.30 -17.76 15.44
C ILE A 24 5.23 -17.26 14.46
N ILE A 25 5.62 -16.42 13.49
CA ILE A 25 4.69 -15.94 12.46
C ILE A 25 4.25 -17.12 11.57
N LYS A 26 5.15 -18.06 11.28
CA LYS A 26 4.84 -19.23 10.47
C LYS A 26 3.85 -20.17 11.17
N SER A 27 4.00 -20.43 12.47
CA SER A 27 3.05 -21.22 13.25
C SER A 27 1.70 -20.52 13.34
N HIS A 28 1.70 -19.22 13.67
CA HIS A 28 0.51 -18.38 13.69
C HIS A 28 -0.27 -18.46 12.36
N LEU A 29 0.40 -18.26 11.23
CA LEU A 29 -0.21 -18.34 9.90
C LEU A 29 -0.79 -19.72 9.58
N LYS A 30 -0.20 -20.81 10.10
CA LYS A 30 -0.74 -22.16 9.91
C LYS A 30 -2.07 -22.34 10.64
N VAL A 31 -2.16 -21.87 11.88
CA VAL A 31 -3.38 -21.94 12.70
C VAL A 31 -4.46 -21.08 12.06
N MET A 32 -4.17 -19.80 11.78
CA MET A 32 -5.15 -18.89 11.16
C MET A 32 -5.67 -19.39 9.80
N LYS A 33 -4.83 -20.08 9.01
CA LYS A 33 -5.26 -20.68 7.74
C LYS A 33 -6.30 -21.79 7.92
N LYS A 34 -6.29 -22.50 9.06
CA LYS A 34 -7.29 -23.52 9.39
C LYS A 34 -8.60 -22.91 9.90
N LEU A 35 -8.49 -21.86 10.71
CA LEU A 35 -9.64 -21.21 11.34
C LEU A 35 -10.47 -20.37 10.36
N GLN A 36 -9.81 -19.72 9.40
CA GLN A 36 -10.44 -18.73 8.53
C GLN A 36 -10.76 -19.30 7.14
N THR A 37 -11.81 -18.75 6.51
CA THR A 37 -12.06 -19.00 5.10
C THR A 37 -10.90 -18.50 4.23
N ARG A 38 -10.77 -19.03 3.02
CA ARG A 38 -9.66 -18.66 2.10
C ARG A 38 -9.56 -17.15 1.86
N ASN A 39 -10.69 -16.47 1.71
CA ASN A 39 -10.72 -15.03 1.48
C ASN A 39 -10.35 -14.26 2.75
N GLN A 40 -10.96 -14.59 3.89
CA GLN A 40 -10.69 -13.93 5.16
C GLN A 40 -9.24 -14.09 5.58
N PHE A 41 -8.69 -15.31 5.49
CA PHE A 41 -7.26 -15.56 5.71
C PHE A 41 -6.39 -14.70 4.79
N ALA A 42 -6.79 -14.54 3.53
CA ALA A 42 -6.03 -13.72 2.60
C ALA A 42 -6.08 -12.23 2.95
N LEU A 43 -7.24 -11.74 3.40
CA LEU A 43 -7.47 -10.35 3.80
C LEU A 43 -6.78 -10.03 5.12
N THR A 44 -6.95 -10.82 6.18
CA THR A 44 -6.30 -10.61 7.48
C THR A 44 -4.79 -10.59 7.37
N ARG A 45 -4.22 -11.58 6.66
CA ARG A 45 -2.79 -11.63 6.37
C ARG A 45 -2.31 -10.41 5.58
N ALA A 46 -3.09 -9.92 4.61
CA ALA A 46 -2.73 -8.76 3.83
C ALA A 46 -2.83 -7.45 4.64
N PHE A 47 -3.86 -7.29 5.48
CA PHE A 47 -4.05 -6.09 6.29
C PHE A 47 -3.06 -6.00 7.46
N VAL A 48 -2.83 -7.10 8.18
CA VAL A 48 -1.99 -7.10 9.40
C VAL A 48 -0.50 -7.23 9.04
N ILE A 49 -0.15 -8.17 8.17
CA ILE A 49 1.25 -8.50 7.86
C ILE A 49 1.74 -7.79 6.58
N GLY A 50 0.84 -7.33 5.72
CA GLY A 50 1.20 -6.75 4.43
C GLY A 50 1.56 -7.77 3.36
N ASP A 51 1.27 -9.07 3.60
CA ASP A 51 1.61 -10.14 2.65
C ASP A 51 0.45 -10.47 1.71
N LYS A 52 0.60 -10.06 0.44
CA LYS A 52 -0.41 -10.18 -0.63
C LYS A 52 -0.43 -11.54 -1.33
N LYS A 53 0.39 -12.52 -0.91
CA LYS A 53 0.56 -13.81 -1.62
C LYS A 53 -0.73 -14.66 -1.67
N SER A 54 -1.55 -14.59 -0.63
CA SER A 54 -2.78 -15.37 -0.51
C SER A 54 -3.98 -14.74 -1.22
N LEU A 55 -3.87 -13.48 -1.68
CA LEU A 55 -4.97 -12.78 -2.34
C LEU A 55 -5.28 -13.42 -3.70
N THR A 56 -6.53 -13.85 -3.87
CA THR A 56 -7.07 -14.35 -5.14
C THR A 56 -7.11 -13.22 -6.19
N LYS A 57 -7.14 -13.59 -7.47
CA LYS A 57 -7.25 -12.60 -8.57
C LYS A 57 -8.52 -11.76 -8.43
N LYS A 58 -9.65 -12.41 -8.12
CA LYS A 58 -10.95 -11.75 -7.86
C LYS A 58 -10.83 -10.71 -6.75
N LEU A 59 -10.27 -11.05 -5.58
CA LEU A 59 -10.08 -10.08 -4.48
C LEU A 59 -9.19 -8.90 -4.90
N LYS A 60 -8.12 -9.15 -5.66
CA LYS A 60 -7.26 -8.06 -6.16
C LYS A 60 -8.02 -7.14 -7.11
N GLU A 61 -8.88 -7.68 -7.98
CA GLU A 61 -9.71 -6.90 -8.90
C GLU A 61 -10.76 -6.08 -8.16
N THR A 62 -11.47 -6.68 -7.19
CA THR A 62 -12.41 -5.99 -6.29
C THR A 62 -11.75 -4.80 -5.60
N PHE A 63 -10.60 -5.02 -4.95
CA PHE A 63 -9.88 -3.95 -4.24
C PHE A 63 -9.25 -2.93 -5.19
N ASN A 64 -8.81 -3.32 -6.39
CA ASN A 64 -8.31 -2.39 -7.40
C ASN A 64 -9.43 -1.47 -7.89
N ARG A 65 -10.61 -2.02 -8.18
CA ARG A 65 -11.76 -1.22 -8.66
C ARG A 65 -12.18 -0.16 -7.64
N LEU A 66 -12.11 -0.49 -6.35
CA LEU A 66 -12.39 0.45 -5.27
C LEU A 66 -11.19 1.31 -4.86
N HIS A 67 -10.05 1.24 -5.55
CA HIS A 67 -8.82 1.95 -5.19
C HIS A 67 -8.29 1.64 -3.76
N LEU A 68 -8.62 0.46 -3.22
CA LEU A 68 -8.32 0.02 -1.85
C LEU A 68 -7.03 -0.79 -1.69
N VAL A 69 -6.26 -1.02 -2.76
CA VAL A 69 -5.04 -1.87 -2.68
C VAL A 69 -3.96 -1.33 -1.74
N HIS A 70 -4.02 -0.04 -1.43
CA HIS A 70 -3.17 0.61 -0.43
C HIS A 70 -3.44 0.12 1.01
N LEU A 71 -4.62 -0.47 1.28
CA LEU A 71 -4.96 -1.10 2.57
C LEU A 71 -4.16 -2.38 2.82
N PHE A 72 -3.66 -3.05 1.78
CA PHE A 72 -2.83 -4.25 1.93
C PHE A 72 -1.36 -3.97 2.26
N THR A 73 -1.01 -2.70 2.46
CA THR A 73 0.35 -2.28 2.78
C THR A 73 0.27 -1.45 4.05
N PRO A 74 0.94 -1.87 5.13
CA PRO A 74 0.97 -1.08 6.36
C PRO A 74 1.46 0.35 6.07
N SER A 75 0.57 1.30 6.31
CA SER A 75 0.66 2.67 5.81
C SER A 75 0.29 3.67 6.91
N GLY A 76 0.33 4.97 6.59
CA GLY A 76 -0.05 6.03 7.52
C GLY A 76 -1.45 5.86 8.11
N ILE A 77 -2.38 5.27 7.34
CA ILE A 77 -3.73 4.94 7.82
C ILE A 77 -3.66 3.94 8.97
N HIS A 78 -2.98 2.80 8.77
CA HIS A 78 -2.77 1.77 9.78
C HIS A 78 -2.14 2.35 11.06
N PHE A 79 -1.12 3.20 10.91
CA PHE A 79 -0.47 3.87 12.04
C PHE A 79 -1.42 4.84 12.77
N SER A 80 -2.17 5.65 12.03
CA SER A 80 -3.13 6.59 12.61
C SER A 80 -4.28 5.87 13.32
N SER A 81 -4.72 4.74 12.80
CA SER A 81 -5.71 3.85 13.40
C SER A 81 -5.22 3.29 14.72
N PHE A 82 -4.00 2.73 14.78
CA PHE A 82 -3.43 2.30 16.06
C PHE A 82 -3.34 3.43 17.06
N TYR A 83 -2.91 4.60 16.61
CA TYR A 83 -2.80 5.75 17.48
C TYR A 83 -4.15 6.18 18.06
N MET A 84 -5.23 6.05 17.28
CA MET A 84 -6.60 6.34 17.74
C MET A 84 -7.00 5.46 18.92
N PHE A 85 -6.57 4.20 18.93
CA PHE A 85 -6.81 3.28 20.04
C PHE A 85 -6.12 3.72 21.35
N PHE A 86 -5.00 4.44 21.27
CA PHE A 86 -4.30 4.98 22.45
C PHE A 86 -4.85 6.33 22.94
N ILE A 87 -5.79 6.96 22.23
CA ILE A 87 -6.37 8.25 22.65
C ILE A 87 -6.99 8.21 24.05
N PRO A 88 -7.81 7.20 24.43
CA PRO A 88 -8.37 7.11 25.78
C PRO A 88 -7.28 7.03 26.86
N LEU A 89 -6.21 6.26 26.61
CA LEU A 89 -5.07 6.17 27.51
C LEU A 89 -4.37 7.53 27.69
N PHE A 90 -4.14 8.26 26.60
CA PHE A 90 -3.55 9.59 26.66
C PHE A 90 -4.44 10.61 27.37
N ALA A 91 -5.77 10.51 27.20
CA ALA A 91 -6.73 11.35 27.90
C ALA A 91 -6.72 11.05 29.41
N TRP A 92 -6.67 9.76 29.79
CA TRP A 92 -6.57 9.34 31.19
C TRP A 92 -5.27 9.83 31.86
N LEU A 93 -4.11 9.68 31.18
CA LEU A 93 -2.83 10.19 31.67
C LEU A 93 -2.83 11.72 31.85
N LYS A 94 -3.49 12.45 30.94
CA LYS A 94 -3.67 13.90 31.05
C LYS A 94 -4.51 14.26 32.28
N LYS A 95 -5.63 13.57 32.51
CA LYS A 95 -6.48 13.75 33.70
C LYS A 95 -5.71 13.52 35.01
N ARG A 96 -4.79 12.53 35.03
CA ARG A 96 -3.89 12.26 36.17
C ARG A 96 -2.67 13.19 36.26
N LYS A 97 -2.60 14.26 35.47
CA LYS A 97 -1.47 15.20 35.40
C LYS A 97 -0.11 14.56 35.07
N ARG A 98 -0.09 13.36 34.47
CA ARG A 98 1.14 12.60 34.10
C ARG A 98 1.66 12.99 32.71
N TYR A 99 1.95 14.28 32.51
CA TYR A 99 2.35 14.82 31.20
C TYR A 99 3.66 14.22 30.65
N LYS A 100 4.66 13.99 31.52
CA LYS A 100 5.94 13.37 31.13
C LYS A 100 5.74 11.96 30.58
N THR A 101 4.97 11.12 31.29
CA THR A 101 4.64 9.75 30.87
C THR A 101 3.86 9.74 29.56
N LYS A 102 2.89 10.64 29.38
CA LYS A 102 2.17 10.79 28.11
C LYS A 102 3.14 11.10 26.96
N LYS A 103 4.00 12.11 27.11
CA LYS A 103 4.96 12.52 26.07
C LYS A 103 5.94 11.38 25.75
N PHE A 104 6.43 10.68 26.77
CA PHE A 104 7.30 9.52 26.60
C PHE A 104 6.63 8.41 25.78
N LEU A 105 5.40 8.02 26.13
CA LEU A 105 4.64 6.99 25.38
C LEU A 105 4.35 7.42 23.95
N GLU A 106 4.00 8.69 23.72
CA GLU A 106 3.73 9.23 22.39
C GLU A 106 4.97 9.16 21.49
N VAL A 107 6.15 9.55 22.02
CA VAL A 107 7.43 9.44 21.31
C VAL A 107 7.82 7.98 21.09
N LEU A 108 7.64 7.13 22.09
CA LEU A 108 7.92 5.69 21.98
C LEU A 108 7.12 5.07 20.83
N LEU A 109 5.80 5.29 20.79
CA LEU A 109 4.94 4.78 19.72
C LEU A 109 5.31 5.32 18.34
N CYS A 110 5.71 6.59 18.25
CA CYS A 110 6.13 7.18 16.97
C CYS A 110 7.51 6.70 16.50
N THR A 111 8.38 6.27 17.41
CA THR A 111 9.73 5.79 17.07
C THR A 111 9.78 4.30 16.73
N LEU A 112 8.84 3.49 17.23
CA LEU A 112 8.76 2.04 16.93
C LEU A 112 8.88 1.69 15.44
N PRO A 113 8.22 2.38 14.49
CA PRO A 113 8.33 2.06 13.06
C PRO A 113 9.73 2.21 12.47
N PHE A 114 10.63 2.97 13.09
CA PHE A 114 12.01 3.12 12.60
C PHE A 114 12.81 1.83 12.74
N PHE A 115 12.51 1.01 13.76
CA PHE A 115 13.11 -0.31 13.97
C PHE A 115 12.60 -1.37 12.99
N LEU A 116 11.48 -1.12 12.30
CA LEU A 116 10.92 -2.04 11.33
C LEU A 116 11.60 -1.87 9.95
N ASN A 117 12.13 -2.97 9.41
CA ASN A 117 12.79 -2.96 8.10
C ASN A 117 11.77 -2.90 6.94
N LYS A 118 12.06 -2.05 5.94
CA LYS A 118 11.29 -1.86 4.69
C LYS A 118 9.87 -1.26 4.83
N PHE A 119 9.46 -0.84 6.03
CA PHE A 119 8.19 -0.13 6.25
C PHE A 119 8.30 1.39 6.01
N TYR A 120 8.72 1.78 4.81
CA TYR A 120 9.06 3.17 4.49
C TYR A 120 7.90 4.15 4.68
N SER A 121 6.68 3.78 4.27
CA SER A 121 5.49 4.63 4.45
C SER A 121 5.17 4.90 5.93
N LEU A 122 5.43 3.94 6.82
CA LEU A 122 5.26 4.13 8.27
C LEU A 122 6.33 5.06 8.84
N LYS A 123 7.58 4.93 8.40
CA LYS A 123 8.67 5.82 8.82
C LYS A 123 8.38 7.28 8.46
N ARG A 124 7.79 7.55 7.28
CA ARG A 124 7.39 8.90 6.86
C ARG A 124 6.34 9.53 7.74
N ILE A 125 5.27 8.79 8.08
CA ILE A 125 4.23 9.33 8.97
C ILE A 125 4.75 9.53 10.40
N SER A 126 5.62 8.63 10.86
CA SER A 126 6.32 8.76 12.13
C SER A 126 7.19 10.01 12.15
N LEU A 127 7.98 10.24 11.10
CA LEU A 127 8.82 11.42 10.96
C LEU A 127 7.98 12.70 10.99
N LEU A 128 6.88 12.76 10.23
CA LEU A 128 5.97 13.90 10.23
C LEU A 128 5.48 14.26 11.64
N ARG A 129 5.09 13.23 12.41
CA ARG A 129 4.59 13.43 13.78
C ARG A 129 5.70 13.80 14.76
N VAL A 130 6.82 13.11 14.74
CA VAL A 130 7.97 13.42 15.61
C VAL A 130 8.44 14.85 15.36
N TYR A 131 8.55 15.26 14.09
CA TYR A 131 8.91 16.62 13.74
C TYR A 131 7.89 17.64 14.25
N GLY A 132 6.59 17.38 14.04
CA GLY A 132 5.52 18.25 14.57
C GLY A 132 5.44 18.30 16.11
N MET A 133 5.84 17.24 16.81
CA MET A 133 5.95 17.25 18.27
C MET A 133 7.17 18.04 18.75
N PHE A 134 8.29 17.91 18.04
CA PHE A 134 9.52 18.62 18.34
C PHE A 134 9.36 20.14 18.20
N THR A 135 8.78 20.60 17.08
CA THR A 135 8.52 22.03 16.86
C THR A 135 7.58 22.63 17.92
N LYS A 136 6.54 21.90 18.32
CA LYS A 136 5.65 22.28 19.43
C LYS A 136 6.38 22.35 20.77
N SER A 137 7.30 21.41 21.03
CA SER A 137 8.10 21.40 22.27
C SER A 137 9.04 22.61 22.37
N LEU A 138 9.54 23.10 21.23
CA LEU A 138 10.36 24.31 21.12
C LEU A 138 9.53 25.60 21.06
N LYS A 139 8.19 25.51 21.18
CA LYS A 139 7.25 26.64 21.05
C LYS A 139 7.39 27.42 19.73
N LEU A 140 7.88 26.78 18.67
CA LEU A 140 7.99 27.39 17.36
C LEU A 140 6.61 27.47 16.70
N LYS A 141 6.23 28.66 16.21
CA LYS A 141 4.98 28.88 15.47
C LYS A 141 5.14 28.42 14.01
N ILE A 142 5.23 27.11 13.81
CA ILE A 142 5.39 26.49 12.49
C ILE A 142 4.04 25.90 12.06
N ASP A 143 3.60 26.23 10.85
CA ASP A 143 2.34 25.69 10.28
C ASP A 143 2.51 24.22 9.85
N ILE A 144 1.40 23.47 9.77
CA ILE A 144 1.37 22.08 9.33
C ILE A 144 1.97 21.90 7.93
N TYR A 145 1.82 22.89 7.05
CA TYR A 145 2.42 22.89 5.72
C TYR A 145 3.95 22.94 5.78
N GLN A 146 4.52 23.75 6.66
CA GLN A 146 5.96 23.83 6.89
C GLN A 146 6.49 22.54 7.53
N ILE A 147 5.75 21.95 8.48
CA ILE A 147 6.08 20.64 9.06
C ILE A 147 6.10 19.56 7.95
N PHE A 148 5.13 19.59 7.03
CA PHE A 148 5.08 18.69 5.88
C PHE A 148 6.27 18.88 4.96
N LEU A 149 6.61 20.12 4.58
CA LEU A 149 7.77 20.40 3.72
C LEU A 149 9.10 19.99 4.38
N GLY A 150 9.28 20.29 5.66
CA GLY A 150 10.48 19.85 6.39
C GLY A 150 10.59 18.34 6.44
N THR A 151 9.49 17.63 6.65
CA THR A 151 9.45 16.16 6.62
C THR A 151 9.79 15.61 5.23
N PHE A 152 9.26 16.24 4.18
CA PHE A 152 9.58 15.89 2.79
C PHE A 152 11.08 16.02 2.53
N LEU A 153 11.68 17.16 2.90
CA LEU A 153 13.10 17.42 2.67
C LEU A 153 14.00 16.46 3.46
N ILE A 154 13.69 16.22 4.75
CA ILE A 154 14.46 15.28 5.58
C ILE A 154 14.39 13.86 5.01
N ASP A 155 13.20 13.37 4.65
CA ASP A 155 13.05 12.01 4.10
C ASP A 155 13.61 11.88 2.67
N TYR A 156 13.65 12.99 1.91
CA TYR A 156 14.29 13.04 0.59
C TYR A 156 15.81 12.92 0.72
N LEU A 157 16.44 13.73 1.57
CA LEU A 157 17.90 13.79 1.70
C LEU A 157 18.51 12.62 2.46
N PHE A 158 17.85 12.15 3.53
CA PHE A 158 18.43 11.16 4.45
C PHE A 158 17.61 9.87 4.56
N GLY A 159 16.45 9.83 3.91
CA GLY A 159 15.41 8.89 4.26
C GLY A 159 15.23 7.77 3.27
N THR A 160 14.01 7.70 2.75
CA THR A 160 13.47 6.50 2.09
C THR A 160 13.32 6.66 0.58
N PHE A 161 13.70 7.82 0.06
CA PHE A 161 13.67 8.14 -1.37
C PHE A 161 14.51 7.16 -2.18
N ASP A 162 15.82 7.07 -1.93
CA ASP A 162 16.74 6.19 -2.66
C ASP A 162 16.32 4.72 -2.61
N LYS A 163 15.73 4.31 -1.48
CA LYS A 163 15.31 2.92 -1.24
C LYS A 163 13.99 2.59 -1.93
N SER A 164 13.07 3.54 -2.06
CA SER A 164 11.72 3.32 -2.58
C SER A 164 11.08 4.57 -3.23
N PRO A 165 11.61 5.03 -4.37
CA PRO A 165 11.22 6.30 -4.98
C PRO A 165 9.71 6.42 -5.26
N MET A 166 9.10 5.36 -5.80
CA MET A 166 7.68 5.37 -6.14
C MET A 166 6.78 5.43 -4.90
N SER A 167 7.16 4.71 -3.84
CA SER A 167 6.46 4.77 -2.56
C SER A 167 6.55 6.18 -1.97
N PHE A 168 7.72 6.81 -2.06
CA PHE A 168 7.97 8.18 -1.61
C PHE A 168 7.03 9.16 -2.31
N THR A 169 7.06 9.19 -3.64
CA THR A 169 6.25 10.08 -4.46
C THR A 169 4.75 9.94 -4.15
N PHE A 170 4.24 8.71 -4.09
CA PHE A 170 2.83 8.49 -3.78
C PHE A 170 2.47 8.87 -2.34
N SER A 171 3.35 8.59 -1.37
CA SER A 171 3.08 8.94 0.02
C SER A 171 2.95 10.45 0.20
N PHE A 172 3.87 11.23 -0.36
CA PHE A 172 3.84 12.69 -0.24
C PHE A 172 2.77 13.34 -1.13
N LEU A 173 2.48 12.78 -2.31
CA LEU A 173 1.36 13.25 -3.14
C LEU A 173 0.02 13.08 -2.40
N PHE A 174 -0.23 11.90 -1.85
CA PHE A 174 -1.46 11.64 -1.11
C PHE A 174 -1.54 12.44 0.18
N LEU A 175 -0.46 12.50 0.96
CA LEU A 175 -0.42 13.25 2.21
C LEU A 175 -0.59 14.76 1.95
N GLY A 176 0.08 15.32 0.94
CA GLY A 176 -0.09 16.71 0.52
C GLY A 176 -1.51 17.01 0.01
N SER A 177 -2.12 16.09 -0.73
CA SER A 177 -3.51 16.22 -1.19
C SER A 177 -4.52 16.30 -0.03
N LEU A 178 -4.28 15.52 1.04
CA LEU A 178 -5.12 15.51 2.24
C LEU A 178 -4.87 16.74 3.13
N LEU A 179 -3.63 17.20 3.26
CA LEU A 179 -3.27 18.35 4.11
C LEU A 179 -3.60 19.71 3.46
N SER A 180 -3.68 19.78 2.13
CA SER A 180 -3.96 21.02 1.40
C SER A 180 -5.42 21.50 1.51
N ALA A 181 -6.33 20.69 2.05
CA ALA A 181 -7.74 21.03 2.21
C ALA A 181 -8.19 20.98 3.68
N LYS A 182 -8.86 22.05 4.12
CA LYS A 182 -9.46 22.13 5.46
C LYS A 182 -10.78 21.33 5.55
N LYS A 183 -11.66 21.49 4.55
CA LYS A 183 -12.98 20.84 4.50
C LYS A 183 -12.87 19.38 4.04
N PHE A 184 -13.78 18.51 4.52
CA PHE A 184 -13.80 17.09 4.19
C PHE A 184 -14.04 16.83 2.69
N GLU A 185 -15.05 17.50 2.11
CA GLU A 185 -15.37 17.41 0.67
C GLU A 185 -14.16 17.77 -0.20
N SER A 186 -13.49 18.88 0.14
CA SER A 186 -12.29 19.34 -0.56
C SER A 186 -11.13 18.35 -0.43
N ARG A 187 -11.01 17.62 0.70
CA ARG A 187 -10.02 16.54 0.86
C ARG A 187 -10.32 15.38 -0.08
N MET A 188 -11.58 14.96 -0.18
CA MET A 188 -11.99 13.89 -1.11
C MET A 188 -11.69 14.29 -2.56
N ILE A 189 -12.03 15.53 -2.96
CA ILE A 189 -11.76 16.04 -4.31
C ILE A 189 -10.26 16.11 -4.58
N ASN A 190 -9.45 16.64 -3.65
CA ASN A 190 -8.00 16.66 -3.80
C ASN A 190 -7.42 15.24 -3.94
N PHE A 191 -7.95 14.30 -3.16
CA PHE A 191 -7.53 12.90 -3.22
C PHE A 191 -7.94 12.23 -4.54
N LEU A 192 -9.08 12.61 -5.12
CA LEU A 192 -9.51 12.19 -6.46
C LEU A 192 -8.54 12.75 -7.52
N CYS A 193 -8.22 14.04 -7.46
CA CYS A 193 -7.26 14.66 -8.37
C CYS A 193 -5.88 13.98 -8.31
N ALA A 194 -5.41 13.61 -7.12
CA ALA A 194 -4.18 12.85 -6.95
C ALA A 194 -4.26 11.47 -7.64
N ASN A 195 -5.39 10.77 -7.51
CA ASN A 195 -5.60 9.47 -8.18
C ASN A 195 -5.70 9.61 -9.71
N LEU A 196 -6.39 10.63 -10.21
CA LEU A 196 -6.46 10.92 -11.66
C LEU A 196 -5.08 11.25 -12.23
N LEU A 197 -4.28 12.05 -11.52
CA LEU A 197 -2.91 12.37 -11.90
C LEU A 197 -2.03 11.12 -11.92
N ILE A 198 -2.12 10.26 -10.91
CA ILE A 198 -1.43 8.96 -10.91
C ILE A 198 -1.89 8.10 -12.09
N SER A 199 -3.19 8.12 -12.39
CA SER A 199 -3.75 7.32 -13.47
C SER A 199 -3.19 7.71 -14.83
N PHE A 200 -3.02 9.01 -15.06
CA PHE A 200 -2.36 9.52 -16.25
C PHE A 200 -0.90 9.04 -16.31
N LEU A 201 -0.15 9.22 -15.21
CA LEU A 201 1.28 8.89 -15.16
C LEU A 201 1.58 7.38 -15.24
N THR A 202 0.66 6.54 -14.77
CA THR A 202 0.83 5.07 -14.75
C THR A 202 0.03 4.36 -15.84
N ILE A 203 -0.73 5.10 -16.64
CA ILE A 203 -1.60 4.56 -17.70
C ILE A 203 -2.54 3.50 -17.09
N SER A 204 -3.00 3.76 -15.86
CA SER A 204 -4.02 2.97 -15.20
C SER A 204 -5.40 3.50 -15.59
N LYS A 205 -6.44 2.74 -15.24
CA LYS A 205 -7.82 3.22 -15.31
C LYS A 205 -8.35 3.49 -13.90
N VAL A 206 -9.25 4.46 -13.76
CA VAL A 206 -9.90 4.86 -12.49
C VAL A 206 -11.39 4.64 -12.62
N ASN A 207 -12.03 4.06 -11.60
CA ASN A 207 -13.49 4.03 -11.50
C ASN A 207 -13.91 5.09 -10.49
N ILE A 208 -14.62 6.14 -10.91
CA ILE A 208 -14.94 7.28 -10.03
C ILE A 208 -15.87 6.87 -8.89
N ILE A 209 -16.94 6.13 -9.19
CA ILE A 209 -17.84 5.62 -8.15
C ILE A 209 -17.07 4.69 -7.21
N GLY A 210 -16.24 3.80 -7.77
CA GLY A 210 -15.37 2.92 -7.00
C GLY A 210 -14.41 3.67 -6.09
N PHE A 211 -13.83 4.79 -6.55
CA PHE A 211 -12.99 5.66 -5.73
C PHE A 211 -13.76 6.28 -4.56
N VAL A 212 -14.95 6.84 -4.81
CA VAL A 212 -15.77 7.47 -3.76
C VAL A 212 -16.16 6.43 -2.72
N LEU A 213 -16.68 5.28 -3.15
CA LEU A 213 -17.04 4.17 -2.27
C LEU A 213 -15.83 3.64 -1.50
N GLY A 214 -14.68 3.50 -2.17
CA GLY A 214 -13.42 3.10 -1.55
C GLY A 214 -12.91 4.10 -0.51
N PHE A 215 -13.13 5.40 -0.71
CA PHE A 215 -12.79 6.42 0.29
C PHE A 215 -13.59 6.21 1.58
N PHE A 216 -14.90 5.90 1.48
CA PHE A 216 -15.71 5.54 2.63
C PHE A 216 -15.29 4.22 3.27
N THR A 217 -15.01 3.18 2.47
CA THR A 217 -14.48 1.91 3.00
C THR A 217 -13.16 2.10 3.73
N THR A 218 -12.29 2.99 3.25
CA THR A 218 -11.03 3.33 3.91
C THR A 218 -11.26 3.98 5.28
N ALA A 219 -12.26 4.85 5.41
CA ALA A 219 -12.64 5.45 6.68
C ALA A 219 -13.13 4.39 7.69
N ILE A 220 -14.01 3.48 7.25
CA ILE A 220 -14.52 2.38 8.09
C ILE A 220 -13.38 1.42 8.47
N PHE A 221 -12.53 1.05 7.50
CA PHE A 221 -11.33 0.26 7.75
C PHE A 221 -10.43 0.92 8.79
N SER A 222 -10.26 2.24 8.73
CA SER A 222 -9.42 2.97 9.69
C SER A 222 -9.94 2.84 11.13
N LEU A 223 -11.25 2.72 11.32
CA LEU A 223 -11.88 2.48 12.62
C LEU A 223 -11.75 1.03 13.08
N LEU A 224 -11.97 0.06 12.18
CA LEU A 224 -12.00 -1.37 12.50
C LEU A 224 -10.60 -2.00 12.59
N PHE A 225 -9.62 -1.45 11.89
CA PHE A 225 -8.28 -2.05 11.78
C PHE A 225 -7.58 -2.29 13.14
N PRO A 226 -7.63 -1.39 14.14
CA PRO A 226 -7.04 -1.65 15.45
C PRO A 226 -7.67 -2.88 16.13
N LEU A 227 -8.98 -3.04 15.99
CA LEU A 227 -9.70 -4.21 16.52
C LEU A 227 -9.25 -5.48 15.79
N ILE A 228 -9.21 -5.45 14.45
CA ILE A 228 -8.69 -6.56 13.63
C ILE A 228 -7.29 -6.95 14.10
N PHE A 229 -6.38 -5.99 14.26
CA PHE A 229 -5.01 -6.30 14.64
C PHE A 229 -4.89 -6.86 16.05
N VAL A 230 -5.58 -6.27 17.03
CA VAL A 230 -5.51 -6.71 18.43
C VAL A 230 -6.12 -8.10 18.59
N THR A 231 -7.23 -8.41 17.90
CA THR A 231 -7.86 -9.74 17.99
C THR A 231 -7.17 -10.79 17.12
N TYR A 232 -6.45 -10.39 16.07
CA TYR A 232 -5.72 -11.31 15.19
C TYR A 232 -4.68 -12.16 15.93
N TRP A 233 -3.84 -11.56 16.78
CA TRP A 233 -2.75 -12.29 17.44
C TRP A 233 -3.25 -13.35 18.45
N PRO A 234 -4.17 -13.02 19.39
CA PRO A 234 -4.73 -14.00 20.32
C PRO A 234 -5.55 -15.10 19.63
N SER A 235 -6.12 -14.85 18.45
CA SER A 235 -6.91 -15.85 17.72
C SER A 235 -6.16 -17.16 17.49
N SER A 236 -4.85 -17.09 17.25
CA SER A 236 -4.03 -18.30 17.06
C SER A 236 -3.72 -19.06 18.35
N ILE A 237 -3.76 -18.39 19.50
CA ILE A 237 -3.46 -18.98 20.80
C ILE A 237 -4.73 -19.65 21.35
N LEU A 238 -5.87 -18.99 21.18
CA LEU A 238 -7.18 -19.48 21.62
C LEU A 238 -7.83 -20.43 20.62
N GLU A 239 -7.23 -20.62 19.44
CA GLU A 239 -7.76 -21.40 18.33
C GLU A 239 -9.20 -21.01 17.90
N ILE A 240 -9.56 -19.73 18.09
CA ILE A 240 -10.86 -19.16 17.71
C ILE A 240 -10.59 -17.88 16.91
N ASP A 241 -11.30 -17.69 15.79
CA ASP A 241 -11.14 -16.47 14.98
C ASP A 241 -11.88 -15.27 15.58
N LEU A 242 -11.22 -14.57 16.51
CA LEU A 242 -11.73 -13.32 17.09
C LEU A 242 -11.70 -12.14 16.12
N SER A 243 -11.00 -12.27 14.98
CA SER A 243 -10.94 -11.23 13.96
C SER A 243 -12.09 -11.29 12.95
N TYR A 244 -12.79 -12.43 12.89
CA TYR A 244 -13.89 -12.72 11.96
C TYR A 244 -14.91 -11.57 11.83
N PRO A 245 -15.57 -11.07 12.90
CA PRO A 245 -16.68 -10.12 12.74
C PRO A 245 -16.23 -8.82 12.07
N PHE A 246 -15.04 -8.33 12.41
CA PHE A 246 -14.51 -7.08 11.85
C PHE A 246 -14.07 -7.24 10.40
N VAL A 247 -13.44 -8.37 10.06
CA VAL A 247 -13.00 -8.68 8.70
C VAL A 247 -14.19 -8.93 7.78
N TYR A 248 -15.22 -9.61 8.30
CA TYR A 248 -16.46 -9.86 7.59
C TYR A 248 -17.16 -8.56 7.18
N ILE A 249 -17.21 -7.55 8.05
CA ILE A 249 -17.77 -6.23 7.71
C ILE A 249 -17.01 -5.60 6.52
N ILE A 250 -15.67 -5.66 6.52
CA ILE A 250 -14.87 -5.12 5.41
C ILE A 250 -15.08 -5.93 4.13
N GLU A 251 -15.13 -7.26 4.21
CA GLU A 251 -15.39 -8.13 3.06
C GLU A 251 -16.78 -7.86 2.46
N LEU A 252 -17.80 -7.75 3.30
CA LEU A 252 -19.17 -7.43 2.88
C LEU A 252 -19.23 -6.07 2.18
N LEU A 253 -18.69 -5.03 2.82
CA LEU A 253 -18.68 -3.67 2.24
C LEU A 253 -17.93 -3.63 0.91
N THR A 254 -16.75 -4.24 0.84
CA THR A 254 -15.95 -4.24 -0.40
C THR A 254 -16.61 -5.00 -1.53
N ASN A 255 -17.27 -6.13 -1.25
CA ASN A 255 -18.02 -6.86 -2.27
C ASN A 255 -19.25 -6.08 -2.73
N SER A 256 -20.06 -5.56 -1.82
CA SER A 256 -21.26 -4.78 -2.15
C SER A 256 -20.92 -3.50 -2.94
N PHE A 257 -19.93 -2.73 -2.49
CA PHE A 257 -19.50 -1.52 -3.18
C PHE A 257 -18.83 -1.82 -4.52
N SER A 258 -18.10 -2.93 -4.63
CA SER A 258 -17.56 -3.35 -5.93
C SER A 258 -18.69 -3.69 -6.91
N THR A 259 -19.77 -4.32 -6.45
CA THR A 259 -20.95 -4.59 -7.28
C THR A 259 -21.59 -3.29 -7.77
N VAL A 260 -21.80 -2.31 -6.88
CA VAL A 260 -22.32 -0.99 -7.26
C VAL A 260 -21.39 -0.28 -8.24
N SER A 261 -20.07 -0.37 -8.04
CA SER A 261 -19.10 0.26 -8.95
C SER A 261 -19.07 -0.37 -10.36
N ASN A 262 -19.66 -1.56 -10.57
CA ASN A 262 -19.79 -2.14 -11.92
C ASN A 262 -20.66 -1.29 -12.85
N PHE A 263 -21.59 -0.50 -12.29
CA PHE A 263 -22.46 0.37 -13.09
C PHE A 263 -21.73 1.60 -13.63
N CYS A 264 -20.50 1.87 -13.17
CA CYS A 264 -19.67 2.98 -13.67
C CYS A 264 -18.52 2.44 -14.52
N PRO A 265 -18.29 2.97 -15.73
CA PRO A 265 -17.16 2.58 -16.55
C PRO A 265 -15.84 3.01 -15.93
N PHE A 266 -14.78 2.34 -16.35
CA PHE A 266 -13.42 2.74 -16.04
C PHE A 266 -12.99 3.89 -16.96
N LEU A 267 -12.49 4.96 -16.37
CA LEU A 267 -12.00 6.14 -17.08
C LEU A 267 -10.47 6.12 -17.19
N SER A 268 -9.95 6.62 -18.30
CA SER A 268 -8.53 6.88 -18.49
C SER A 268 -8.36 8.36 -18.79
N LEU A 269 -7.61 9.06 -17.94
CA LEU A 269 -7.32 10.48 -18.17
C LEU A 269 -6.43 10.61 -19.42
N ASP A 270 -6.88 11.42 -20.38
CA ASP A 270 -6.13 11.80 -21.56
C ASP A 270 -5.38 13.13 -21.34
N PHE A 271 -4.69 13.62 -22.39
CA PHE A 271 -3.93 14.86 -22.28
C PHE A 271 -4.84 16.09 -22.06
N PHE A 272 -5.99 16.15 -22.73
CA PHE A 272 -6.95 17.25 -22.55
C PHE A 272 -7.58 17.21 -21.15
N GLY A 273 -7.97 16.02 -20.67
CA GLY A 273 -8.42 15.81 -19.30
C GLY A 273 -7.37 16.24 -18.27
N LEU A 274 -6.08 15.99 -18.52
CA LEU A 274 -4.99 16.48 -17.67
C LEU A 274 -4.91 18.01 -17.66
N LEU A 275 -4.98 18.67 -18.81
CA LEU A 275 -4.93 20.13 -18.90
C LEU A 275 -6.08 20.76 -18.10
N LEU A 276 -7.30 20.24 -18.29
CA LEU A 276 -8.47 20.68 -17.52
C LEU A 276 -8.33 20.41 -16.02
N LEU A 277 -7.76 19.27 -15.63
CA LEU A 277 -7.44 18.95 -14.23
C LEU A 277 -6.45 19.96 -13.64
N ILE A 278 -5.43 20.38 -14.39
CA ILE A 278 -4.47 21.40 -13.96
C ILE A 278 -5.19 22.75 -13.76
N VAL A 279 -6.01 23.18 -14.73
CA VAL A 279 -6.79 24.41 -14.59
C VAL A 279 -7.74 24.33 -13.40
N PHE A 280 -8.36 23.17 -13.15
CA PHE A 280 -9.18 22.93 -11.96
C PHE A 280 -8.38 23.12 -10.66
N ILE A 281 -7.15 22.60 -10.57
CA ILE A 281 -6.31 22.74 -9.36
C ILE A 281 -6.08 24.22 -9.02
N PHE A 282 -5.91 25.09 -10.02
CA PHE A 282 -5.72 26.52 -9.82
C PHE A 282 -7.02 27.30 -9.60
N LYS A 283 -8.06 27.06 -10.41
CA LYS A 283 -9.30 27.85 -10.41
C LYS A 283 -10.40 27.31 -9.50
N ARG A 284 -10.30 26.04 -9.09
CA ARG A 284 -11.24 25.32 -8.20
C ARG A 284 -12.70 25.30 -8.67
N LYS A 285 -12.97 25.55 -9.95
CA LYS A 285 -14.32 25.44 -10.54
C LYS A 285 -14.67 23.99 -10.83
N VAL A 286 -15.61 23.41 -10.06
CA VAL A 286 -16.01 21.98 -10.16
C VAL A 286 -16.41 21.57 -11.58
N LEU A 287 -17.05 22.47 -12.34
CA LEU A 287 -17.40 22.23 -13.74
C LEU A 287 -16.19 21.77 -14.57
N LEU A 288 -14.99 22.33 -14.34
CA LEU A 288 -13.78 21.92 -15.05
C LEU A 288 -13.38 20.47 -14.74
N LEU A 289 -13.59 20.02 -13.50
CA LEU A 289 -13.34 18.64 -13.11
C LEU A 289 -14.35 17.70 -13.76
N VAL A 290 -15.63 18.09 -13.82
CA VAL A 290 -16.67 17.33 -14.50
C VAL A 290 -16.36 17.20 -15.99
N ILE A 291 -16.00 18.30 -16.66
CA ILE A 291 -15.61 18.29 -18.07
C ILE A 291 -14.37 17.43 -18.27
N ALA A 292 -13.35 17.54 -17.40
CA ALA A 292 -12.15 16.70 -17.49
C ALA A 292 -12.48 15.20 -17.42
N VAL A 293 -13.42 14.83 -16.56
CA VAL A 293 -13.91 13.45 -16.41
C VAL A 293 -14.73 12.99 -17.62
N LEU A 294 -15.62 13.84 -18.14
CA LEU A 294 -16.48 13.49 -19.28
C LEU A 294 -15.70 13.36 -20.59
N ILE A 295 -14.73 14.26 -20.81
CA ILE A 295 -13.87 14.22 -22.02
C ILE A 295 -12.88 13.06 -21.95
N SER A 296 -12.49 12.63 -20.74
CA SER A 296 -11.59 11.50 -20.54
C SER A 296 -12.23 10.17 -20.98
N SER A 297 -12.22 9.92 -22.28
CA SER A 297 -12.62 8.68 -22.92
C SER A 297 -11.40 7.84 -23.27
N GLU A 298 -11.61 6.56 -23.66
CA GLU A 298 -10.52 5.62 -23.90
C GLU A 298 -9.46 6.24 -24.81
N THR A 299 -8.25 6.36 -24.26
CA THR A 299 -7.04 6.96 -24.87
C THR A 299 -7.18 7.21 -26.36
N VAL A 300 -7.57 8.43 -26.75
CA VAL A 300 -7.63 8.86 -28.16
C VAL A 300 -6.30 8.59 -28.89
N TYR A 301 -5.20 8.48 -28.15
CA TYR A 301 -3.86 8.17 -28.66
C TYR A 301 -3.45 6.70 -28.70
N ASN A 302 -4.36 5.74 -28.47
CA ASN A 302 -4.22 4.30 -28.74
C ASN A 302 -2.77 3.76 -28.67
N LEU A 303 -2.00 4.12 -27.64
CA LEU A 303 -0.61 3.69 -27.50
C LEU A 303 -0.70 2.22 -27.08
N PRO A 304 -0.37 1.26 -27.96
CA PRO A 304 -0.60 -0.13 -27.66
C PRO A 304 0.21 -0.46 -26.40
N LYS A 305 -0.44 -1.11 -25.42
CA LYS A 305 0.20 -1.59 -24.18
C LYS A 305 1.51 -2.36 -24.43
N LYS A 306 1.67 -2.91 -25.64
CA LYS A 306 2.88 -3.57 -26.16
C LYS A 306 4.10 -2.65 -26.32
N ARG A 307 3.93 -1.35 -26.60
CA ARG A 307 5.04 -0.37 -26.70
C ARG A 307 5.57 0.08 -25.33
N LEU A 308 4.73 0.03 -24.28
CA LEU A 308 5.06 0.54 -22.94
C LEU A 308 5.49 -0.56 -21.96
N ARG A 309 5.12 -1.82 -22.21
CA ARG A 309 5.78 -2.94 -21.55
C ARG A 309 7.20 -3.02 -22.10
N LYS A 310 8.18 -2.62 -21.29
CA LYS A 310 9.55 -3.14 -21.39
C LYS A 310 9.38 -4.64 -21.62
N LYS A 311 9.81 -5.15 -22.79
CA LYS A 311 9.79 -6.58 -23.12
C LYS A 311 10.20 -7.28 -21.83
N GLU A 312 9.26 -7.93 -21.15
CA GLU A 312 9.65 -8.97 -20.21
C GLU A 312 10.36 -9.91 -21.17
N ASN A 313 11.70 -9.94 -21.09
CA ASN A 313 12.44 -11.03 -21.68
C ASN A 313 11.66 -12.24 -21.22
N HIS A 314 10.98 -12.91 -22.15
CA HIS A 314 10.34 -14.16 -21.88
C HIS A 314 11.49 -15.02 -21.38
N VAL A 315 11.67 -15.06 -20.05
CA VAL A 315 12.36 -16.14 -19.40
C VAL A 315 11.41 -17.27 -19.73
N THR A 316 11.64 -17.91 -20.87
CA THR A 316 11.07 -19.21 -21.17
C THR A 316 11.45 -20.03 -19.96
N ILE A 317 10.48 -20.21 -19.06
CA ILE A 317 10.62 -21.11 -17.95
C ILE A 317 10.61 -22.47 -18.62
N ASP A 318 11.79 -22.92 -19.04
CA ASP A 318 11.98 -24.26 -19.56
C ASP A 318 11.61 -25.20 -18.41
N LYS A 319 10.39 -25.73 -18.49
CA LYS A 319 9.91 -26.73 -17.55
C LYS A 319 10.71 -28.00 -17.82
N MET A 320 11.77 -28.21 -17.06
CA MET A 320 12.53 -29.45 -17.10
C MET A 320 11.98 -30.40 -16.03
N ASN A 321 11.73 -31.65 -16.44
CA ASN A 321 11.38 -32.72 -15.51
C ASN A 321 12.65 -33.19 -14.79
N TRP A 322 12.67 -33.06 -13.46
CA TRP A 322 13.79 -33.47 -12.62
C TRP A 322 13.60 -34.92 -12.19
N LYS A 323 14.62 -35.76 -12.43
CA LYS A 323 14.70 -37.13 -11.93
C LYS A 323 15.68 -37.19 -10.76
N VAL A 324 15.27 -37.83 -9.67
CA VAL A 324 16.08 -37.97 -8.45
C VAL A 324 17.02 -39.17 -8.59
N HIS A 325 18.32 -38.94 -8.37
CA HIS A 325 19.36 -39.96 -8.34
C HIS A 325 20.14 -39.88 -7.02
N ARG A 326 19.81 -40.74 -6.07
CA ARG A 326 20.49 -40.86 -4.75
C ARG A 326 20.69 -39.51 -4.04
N SER A 327 21.82 -38.84 -4.26
CA SER A 327 22.22 -37.58 -3.61
C SER A 327 22.09 -36.32 -4.48
N TYR A 328 21.63 -36.44 -5.73
CA TYR A 328 21.46 -35.32 -6.65
C TYR A 328 20.26 -35.52 -7.58
N GLU A 329 19.78 -34.46 -8.19
CA GLU A 329 18.75 -34.53 -9.21
C GLU A 329 19.30 -34.11 -10.57
N VAL A 330 18.77 -34.70 -11.63
CA VAL A 330 19.16 -34.38 -13.00
C VAL A 330 17.93 -34.02 -13.81
N ALA A 331 18.01 -32.91 -14.53
CA ALA A 331 17.06 -32.46 -15.52
C ALA A 331 17.75 -32.44 -16.88
N LYS A 332 17.13 -33.02 -17.91
CA LYS A 332 17.62 -32.97 -19.28
C LYS A 332 16.49 -32.53 -20.21
N ASN A 333 16.77 -31.55 -21.07
CA ASN A 333 15.96 -31.20 -22.22
C ASN A 333 16.81 -31.32 -23.49
N SER A 334 16.22 -31.11 -24.67
CA SER A 334 16.91 -31.13 -25.97
C SER A 334 18.14 -30.23 -26.02
N LYS A 335 18.10 -29.08 -25.34
CA LYS A 335 19.17 -28.07 -25.39
C LYS A 335 20.19 -28.13 -24.25
N ARG A 336 19.83 -28.70 -23.10
CA ARG A 336 20.58 -28.53 -21.84
C ARG A 336 20.42 -29.70 -20.89
N LYS A 337 21.48 -30.03 -20.16
CA LYS A 337 21.48 -30.96 -19.02
C LYS A 337 21.88 -30.22 -17.75
N CYS A 338 21.00 -30.20 -16.77
CA CYS A 338 21.22 -29.59 -15.46
C CYS A 338 21.32 -30.66 -14.36
N LYS A 339 22.26 -30.47 -13.43
CA LYS A 339 22.42 -31.28 -12.21
C LYS A 339 22.21 -30.38 -10.99
N ARG A 340 21.35 -30.79 -10.08
CA ARG A 340 21.03 -30.09 -8.83
C ARG A 340 21.50 -30.93 -7.65
N LEU A 341 22.44 -30.39 -6.89
CA LEU A 341 22.84 -30.95 -5.60
C LEU A 341 22.01 -30.27 -4.50
N ILE A 342 21.34 -31.05 -3.66
CA ILE A 342 20.54 -30.52 -2.53
C ILE A 342 21.47 -30.43 -1.32
N LEU A 343 21.74 -29.21 -0.86
CA LEU A 343 22.57 -28.91 0.30
C LEU A 343 21.68 -28.48 1.48
N ARG A 344 22.15 -28.64 2.73
CA ARG A 344 21.43 -28.16 3.92
C ARG A 344 21.05 -26.67 3.85
N ASN A 345 21.84 -25.86 3.15
CA ASN A 345 21.65 -24.41 3.04
C ASN A 345 21.21 -23.92 1.64
N GLY A 346 20.69 -24.82 0.78
CA GLY A 346 20.15 -24.42 -0.52
C GLY A 346 20.37 -25.46 -1.62
N HIS A 347 20.42 -24.99 -2.87
CA HIS A 347 20.63 -25.86 -4.03
C HIS A 347 21.79 -25.34 -4.86
N LEU A 348 22.69 -26.24 -5.25
CA LEU A 348 23.73 -25.94 -6.22
C LEU A 348 23.34 -26.56 -7.56
N ILE A 349 23.04 -25.71 -8.55
CA ILE A 349 22.62 -26.14 -9.89
C ILE A 349 23.75 -25.87 -10.87
N ARG A 350 24.19 -26.91 -11.59
CA ARG A 350 25.13 -26.80 -12.71
C ARG A 350 24.44 -27.26 -13.99
N CYS A 351 24.38 -26.39 -15.00
CA CYS A 351 23.81 -26.71 -16.30
C CYS A 351 24.92 -26.72 -17.35
N LYS A 352 24.88 -27.71 -18.24
CA LYS A 352 25.72 -27.82 -19.44
C LYS A 352 24.80 -27.80 -20.65
N GLU A 353 25.15 -27.02 -21.67
CA GLU A 353 24.44 -27.04 -22.94
C GLU A 353 24.79 -28.32 -23.70
N LEU A 354 23.78 -28.92 -24.31
CA LEU A 354 23.93 -30.06 -25.21
C LEU A 354 23.77 -29.46 -26.60
N PHE A 355 24.82 -29.59 -27.42
CA PHE A 355 24.82 -29.12 -28.80
C PHE A 355 23.66 -29.73 -29.58
#